data_AF-A0A2M8GLX8-F1
#
_entry.id   AF-A0A2M8GLX8-F1
#
_cell.length_a   1.000
_cell.length_b   1.000
_cell.length_c   1.000
_cell.angle_alpha   90.00
_cell.angle_beta   90.00
_cell.angle_gamma   90.00
#
_symmetry.space_group_name_H-M   'P 1'
#
loop_
_entity.id
_entity.type
_entity.pdbx_description
1 polymer ?
#
loop_
_entity_poly.entity_id
_entity_poly.type
_entity_poly.pdbx_seq_one_letter_code
_entity_poly.pdbx_strand_id
1 'polypeptide(L)'
;MATWLNKKFIKVTIKQFNNVVLFLFIFFLPTQFGKHFFLPSSYLSGVRVDYLAPTVYWLDFLILMLGILNYQIVVRAVKKKRSLIFLFLILIATNLVFSQSKITSIYQYIKVAEFLLVFIIFRTRSLKPRPYLLALTVGGLMQLLLVV
;
A
#
# COMPACT_ATOMS: atom_id res chain seq x y z
N MET A 1 35.16 -18.86 -1.70
CA MET A 1 34.81 -18.12 -2.95
C MET A 1 33.35 -18.31 -3.37
N ALA A 2 32.79 -19.53 -3.32
CA ALA A 2 31.40 -19.82 -3.72
C ALA A 2 30.30 -19.07 -2.92
N THR A 3 30.50 -18.80 -1.62
CA THR A 3 29.50 -18.15 -0.76
C THR A 3 29.29 -16.65 -1.07
N TRP A 4 30.29 -15.99 -1.63
CA TRP A 4 30.24 -14.56 -1.96
C TRP A 4 29.47 -14.30 -3.26
N LEU A 5 29.69 -15.14 -4.27
CA LEU A 5 28.97 -15.10 -5.55
C LEU A 5 27.46 -15.29 -5.34
N ASN A 6 27.08 -16.21 -4.44
CA ASN A 6 25.68 -16.46 -4.12
C ASN A 6 25.01 -15.23 -3.46
N LYS A 7 25.67 -14.56 -2.50
CA LYS A 7 25.13 -13.34 -1.88
C LYS A 7 24.95 -12.19 -2.87
N LYS A 8 25.88 -12.00 -3.80
CA LYS A 8 25.79 -10.97 -4.84
C LYS A 8 24.62 -11.26 -5.79
N PHE A 9 24.48 -12.50 -6.23
CA PHE A 9 23.38 -12.94 -7.08
C PHE A 9 22.02 -12.69 -6.41
N ILE A 10 21.84 -13.15 -5.17
CA ILE A 10 20.60 -12.94 -4.39
C ILE A 10 20.24 -11.46 -4.32
N LYS A 11 21.22 -10.59 -4.04
CA LYS A 11 20.97 -9.14 -3.94
C LYS A 11 20.52 -8.53 -5.28
N VAL A 12 21.08 -9.00 -6.39
CA VAL A 12 20.66 -8.57 -7.74
C VAL A 12 19.22 -9.04 -8.01
N THR A 13 18.91 -10.30 -7.72
CA THR A 13 17.57 -10.87 -7.92
C THR A 13 16.51 -10.14 -7.08
N ILE A 14 16.79 -9.86 -5.81
CA ILE A 14 15.89 -9.07 -4.94
C ILE A 14 15.66 -7.67 -5.52
N LYS A 15 16.71 -7.04 -6.05
CA LYS A 15 16.60 -5.71 -6.67
C LYS A 15 15.73 -5.75 -7.93
N GLN A 16 15.90 -6.74 -8.79
CA GLN A 16 15.08 -6.93 -9.98
C GLN A 16 13.62 -7.19 -9.61
N PHE A 17 13.38 -8.10 -8.67
CA PHE A 17 12.03 -8.41 -8.17
C PHE A 17 11.33 -7.17 -7.60
N ASN A 18 12.03 -6.37 -6.79
CA ASN A 18 11.51 -5.12 -6.24
C ASN A 18 11.13 -4.11 -7.34
N ASN A 19 11.90 -4.04 -8.43
CA ASN A 19 11.55 -3.19 -9.57
C ASN A 19 10.30 -3.70 -10.32
N VAL A 20 10.12 -5.02 -10.43
CA VAL A 20 8.91 -5.62 -11.02
C VAL A 20 7.69 -5.31 -10.15
N VAL A 21 7.77 -5.54 -8.83
CA VAL A 21 6.68 -5.22 -7.90
C VAL A 21 6.34 -3.73 -7.95
N LEU A 22 7.34 -2.84 -8.03
CA LEU A 22 7.11 -1.40 -8.14
C LEU A 22 6.45 -1.01 -9.47
N PHE A 23 6.86 -1.63 -10.58
CA PHE A 23 6.21 -1.44 -11.86
C PHE A 23 4.74 -1.91 -11.83
N LEU A 24 4.47 -3.09 -11.28
CA LEU A 24 3.11 -3.62 -11.13
C LEU A 24 2.26 -2.73 -10.21
N PHE A 25 2.82 -2.21 -9.11
CA PHE A 25 2.12 -1.28 -8.23
C PHE A 25 1.64 -0.04 -8.99
N ILE A 26 2.50 0.55 -9.81
CA ILE A 26 2.15 1.73 -10.61
C ILE A 26 1.17 1.38 -11.72
N PHE A 27 1.33 0.23 -12.37
CA PHE A 27 0.41 -0.27 -13.39
C PHE A 27 -1.01 -0.51 -12.85
N PHE A 28 -1.15 -1.09 -11.65
CA PHE A 28 -2.45 -1.33 -11.02
C PHE A 28 -3.00 -0.13 -10.25
N LEU A 29 -2.22 0.95 -10.08
CA LEU A 29 -2.63 2.16 -9.36
C LEU A 29 -3.96 2.78 -9.84
N PRO A 30 -4.23 2.90 -11.16
CA PRO A 30 -5.51 3.43 -11.65
C PRO A 30 -6.65 2.41 -11.62
N THR A 31 -6.37 1.14 -11.28
CA THR A 31 -7.37 0.07 -11.33
C THR A 31 -8.13 -0.06 -10.02
N GLN A 32 -9.45 -0.31 -10.08
CA GLN A 32 -10.28 -0.59 -8.90
C GLN A 32 -10.34 -2.09 -8.57
N PHE A 33 -9.30 -2.84 -8.94
CA PHE A 33 -9.30 -4.29 -8.78
C PHE A 33 -9.19 -4.68 -7.29
N GLY A 34 -10.34 -4.97 -6.68
CA GLY A 34 -10.46 -5.30 -5.26
C GLY A 34 -11.74 -6.05 -4.93
N LYS A 35 -11.77 -6.64 -3.74
CA LYS A 35 -12.94 -7.36 -3.21
C LYS A 35 -13.59 -6.55 -2.10
N HIS A 36 -14.86 -6.22 -2.27
CA HIS A 36 -15.68 -5.55 -1.26
C HIS A 36 -16.21 -6.54 -0.22
N PHE A 37 -16.16 -6.16 1.06
CA PHE A 37 -16.72 -6.90 2.17
C PHE A 37 -17.90 -6.12 2.74
N PHE A 38 -19.12 -6.64 2.57
CA PHE A 38 -20.34 -5.98 3.04
C PHE A 38 -20.62 -6.33 4.51
N LEU A 39 -20.00 -5.57 5.41
CA LEU A 39 -20.23 -5.68 6.85
C LEU A 39 -21.51 -4.92 7.26
N PRO A 40 -22.05 -5.12 8.47
CA PRO A 40 -23.22 -4.35 8.95
C PRO A 40 -23.02 -2.83 8.89
N SER A 41 -21.79 -2.35 9.06
CA SER A 41 -21.43 -0.93 8.91
C SER A 41 -21.61 -0.37 7.50
N SER A 42 -21.76 -1.25 6.50
CA SER A 42 -21.91 -0.89 5.08
C SER A 42 -23.37 -0.75 4.67
N TYR A 43 -24.31 -0.93 5.60
CA TYR A 43 -25.74 -0.76 5.35
C TYR A 43 -26.24 0.52 6.02
N LEU A 44 -26.88 1.40 5.25
CA LEU A 44 -27.61 2.56 5.76
C LEU A 44 -29.10 2.30 5.61
N SER A 45 -29.82 2.25 6.74
CA SER A 45 -31.26 1.95 6.77
C SER A 45 -31.63 0.66 6.02
N GLY A 46 -30.77 -0.36 6.09
CA GLY A 46 -30.95 -1.64 5.40
C GLY A 46 -30.53 -1.65 3.92
N VAL A 47 -30.16 -0.50 3.35
CA VAL A 47 -29.64 -0.39 1.98
C VAL A 47 -28.13 -0.54 1.98
N ARG A 48 -27.61 -1.44 1.13
CA ARG A 48 -26.17 -1.64 0.95
C ARG A 48 -25.54 -0.43 0.28
N VAL A 49 -24.43 0.05 0.84
CA VAL A 49 -23.68 1.21 0.34
C VAL A 49 -22.24 0.81 0.09
N ASP A 50 -21.85 0.74 -1.18
CA ASP A 50 -20.58 0.11 -1.59
C ASP A 50 -19.34 0.90 -1.16
N TYR A 51 -19.40 2.24 -1.07
CA TYR A 51 -18.27 3.05 -0.55
C TYR A 51 -18.08 2.94 0.97
N LEU A 52 -19.06 2.37 1.69
CA LEU A 52 -18.95 2.04 3.11
C LEU A 52 -18.45 0.59 3.32
N ALA A 53 -18.26 -0.19 2.26
CA ALA A 53 -17.71 -1.53 2.33
C ALA A 53 -16.18 -1.48 2.46
N PRO A 54 -15.59 -2.05 3.53
CA PRO A 54 -14.16 -2.33 3.55
C PRO A 54 -13.78 -3.12 2.30
N THR A 55 -12.73 -2.67 1.62
CA THR A 55 -12.31 -3.24 0.34
C THR A 55 -10.86 -3.62 0.42
N VAL A 56 -10.55 -4.87 0.07
CA VAL A 56 -9.16 -5.32 -0.05
C VAL A 56 -8.80 -5.28 -1.52
N TYR A 57 -7.93 -4.34 -1.88
CA TYR A 57 -7.46 -4.14 -3.24
C TYR A 57 -6.23 -4.99 -3.51
N TRP A 58 -6.00 -5.29 -4.79
CA TRP A 58 -4.77 -5.96 -5.22
C TRP A 58 -3.52 -5.12 -4.93
N LEU A 59 -3.67 -3.79 -4.90
CA LEU A 59 -2.64 -2.87 -4.48
C LEU A 59 -2.17 -3.10 -3.04
N ASP A 60 -3.05 -3.52 -2.13
CA ASP A 60 -2.71 -3.73 -0.71
C ASP A 60 -1.63 -4.80 -0.56
N PHE A 61 -1.75 -5.87 -1.35
CA PHE A 61 -0.76 -6.93 -1.42
C PHE A 61 0.58 -6.44 -2.00
N LEU A 62 0.54 -5.63 -3.07
CA LEU A 62 1.75 -5.06 -3.67
C LEU A 62 2.45 -4.08 -2.72
N ILE A 63 1.70 -3.28 -1.96
CA ILE A 63 2.23 -2.38 -0.93
C ILE A 63 2.92 -3.18 0.16
N LEU A 64 2.32 -4.27 0.64
CA LEU A 64 2.92 -5.15 1.63
C LEU A 64 4.25 -5.75 1.12
N MET A 65 4.27 -6.26 -0.12
CA MET A 65 5.50 -6.77 -0.74
C MET A 65 6.58 -5.68 -0.85
N LEU A 66 6.21 -4.47 -1.29
CA LEU A 66 7.14 -3.33 -1.35
C LEU A 66 7.69 -2.99 0.04
N GLY A 67 6.84 -3.03 1.08
CA GLY A 67 7.23 -2.85 2.47
C GLY A 67 8.30 -3.85 2.92
N ILE A 68 8.07 -5.14 2.67
CA ILE A 68 9.00 -6.22 3.03
C ILE A 68 10.33 -6.05 2.27
N LEU A 69 10.28 -5.83 0.96
CA LEU A 69 11.48 -5.69 0.13
C LEU A 69 12.31 -4.43 0.45
N ASN A 70 11.69 -3.41 1.03
CA ASN A 70 12.32 -2.14 1.39
C ASN A 70 12.35 -1.90 2.92
N TYR A 71 12.23 -2.96 3.74
CA TYR A 71 12.05 -2.84 5.19
C TYR A 71 13.14 -1.99 5.87
N GLN A 72 14.39 -2.07 5.42
CA GLN A 72 15.49 -1.30 6.00
C GLN A 72 15.31 0.21 5.86
N ILE A 73 14.69 0.66 4.76
CA ILE A 73 14.40 2.08 4.52
C ILE A 73 13.24 2.52 5.42
N VAL A 74 12.19 1.70 5.49
CA VAL A 74 11.01 1.93 6.32
C VAL A 74 11.39 2.03 7.79
N VAL A 75 12.13 1.05 8.33
CA VAL A 75 12.57 1.04 9.73
C VAL A 75 13.43 2.26 10.06
N ARG A 76 14.34 2.67 9.16
CA ARG A 76 15.15 3.88 9.37
C ARG A 76 14.29 5.14 9.40
N ALA A 77 13.31 5.26 8.51
CA ALA A 77 12.39 6.39 8.48
C ALA A 77 11.54 6.47 9.76
N VAL A 78 11.01 5.33 10.21
CA VAL A 78 10.24 5.21 11.45
C VAL A 78 11.08 5.60 12.66
N LYS A 79 12.29 5.03 12.81
CA LYS A 79 13.19 5.35 13.92
C LYS A 79 13.54 6.84 13.98
N LYS A 80 13.76 7.48 12.82
CA LYS A 80 14.09 8.92 12.73
C LYS A 80 12.96 9.82 13.25
N LYS A 81 11.70 9.37 13.18
CA LYS A 81 10.52 10.15 13.54
C LYS A 81 9.76 9.56 14.73
N ARG A 82 10.44 8.81 15.60
CA ARG A 82 9.83 8.05 16.71
C ARG A 82 8.87 8.85 17.59
N SER A 83 9.18 10.12 17.91
CA SER A 83 8.34 10.96 18.77
C SER A 83 7.02 11.33 18.09
N LEU A 84 7.07 11.70 16.81
CA LEU A 84 5.88 11.97 16.00
C LEU A 84 5.03 10.71 15.82
N ILE A 85 5.66 9.56 15.61
CA ILE A 85 4.95 8.28 15.50
C ILE A 85 4.28 7.93 16.82
N PHE A 86 4.96 8.14 17.94
CA PHE A 86 4.37 7.93 19.27
C PHE A 86 3.16 8.84 19.51
N LEU A 87 3.26 10.13 19.18
CA LEU A 87 2.13 11.06 19.24
C LEU A 87 0.98 10.58 18.35
N PHE A 88 1.27 10.16 17.12
CA PHE A 88 0.27 9.65 16.19
C PHE A 88 -0.43 8.38 16.73
N LEU A 89 0.32 7.47 17.36
CA LEU A 89 -0.23 6.27 18.01
C LEU A 89 -1.16 6.61 19.18
N ILE A 90 -0.83 7.64 19.98
CA ILE A 90 -1.72 8.13 21.03
C ILE A 90 -3.03 8.64 20.42
N LEU A 91 -2.95 9.46 19.36
CA LEU A 91 -4.14 9.97 18.68
C LEU A 91 -5.02 8.86 18.09
N ILE A 92 -4.40 7.83 17.50
CA ILE A 92 -5.12 6.63 17.03
C ILE A 92 -5.80 5.93 18.19
N ALA A 93 -5.10 5.70 19.30
CA ALA A 93 -5.66 5.02 20.46
C ALA A 93 -6.86 5.80 21.02
N THR A 94 -6.74 7.12 21.18
CA THR A 94 -7.84 7.99 21.58
C THR A 94 -9.02 7.89 20.61
N ASN A 95 -8.78 7.98 19.30
CA ASN A 95 -9.84 7.85 18.31
C ASN A 95 -10.56 6.49 18.40
N LEU A 96 -9.82 5.39 18.57
CA LEU A 96 -10.41 4.05 18.68
C LEU A 96 -11.27 3.86 19.93
N VAL A 97 -10.98 4.57 21.04
CA VAL A 97 -11.83 4.55 22.23
C VAL A 97 -13.16 5.26 21.98
N PHE A 98 -13.14 6.40 21.28
CA PHE A 98 -14.33 7.23 21.04
C PHE A 98 -15.07 6.92 19.74
N SER A 99 -14.52 6.08 18.86
CA SER A 99 -15.11 5.77 17.56
C SER A 99 -16.41 4.96 17.68
N GLN A 100 -17.42 5.38 16.91
CA GLN A 100 -18.69 4.67 16.77
C GLN A 100 -18.53 3.30 16.10
N SER A 101 -17.56 3.15 15.18
CA SER A 101 -17.24 1.89 14.51
C SER A 101 -15.74 1.62 14.58
N LYS A 102 -15.35 0.80 15.56
CA LYS A 102 -13.95 0.42 15.78
C LYS A 102 -13.32 -0.25 14.55
N ILE A 103 -14.08 -1.13 13.88
CA ILE A 103 -13.62 -1.87 12.70
C ILE A 103 -13.31 -0.89 11.55
N THR A 104 -14.22 0.06 11.30
CA THR A 104 -14.04 1.06 10.24
C THR A 104 -12.84 1.96 10.53
N SER A 105 -12.69 2.42 11.78
CA SER A 105 -11.53 3.23 12.18
C SER A 105 -10.21 2.48 12.00
N ILE A 106 -10.12 1.21 12.42
CA ILE A 106 -8.93 0.38 12.23
C ILE A 106 -8.60 0.27 10.74
N TYR A 107 -9.60 -0.05 9.90
CA TYR A 107 -9.42 -0.16 8.45
C TYR A 107 -8.87 1.13 7.83
N GLN A 108 -9.41 2.29 8.22
CA GLN A 108 -8.91 3.58 7.73
C GLN A 108 -7.45 3.83 8.15
N TYR A 109 -7.08 3.52 9.39
CA TYR A 109 -5.70 3.69 9.84
C TYR A 109 -4.73 2.72 9.15
N ILE A 110 -5.16 1.52 8.79
CA ILE A 110 -4.38 0.61 7.93
C ILE A 110 -4.12 1.27 6.57
N LYS A 111 -5.14 1.87 5.93
CA LYS A 111 -4.98 2.59 4.65
C LYS A 111 -4.03 3.78 4.75
N VAL A 112 -4.10 4.53 5.84
CA VAL A 112 -3.14 5.63 6.10
C VAL A 112 -1.71 5.08 6.24
N ALA A 113 -1.53 3.97 6.95
CA ALA A 113 -0.22 3.33 7.10
C ALA A 113 0.34 2.83 5.76
N GLU A 114 -0.49 2.22 4.92
CA GLU A 114 -0.15 1.80 3.55
C GLU A 114 0.31 3.00 2.71
N PHE A 115 -0.42 4.11 2.74
CA PHE A 115 -0.07 5.34 2.03
C PHE A 115 1.28 5.92 2.50
N LEU A 116 1.51 5.97 3.82
CA LEU A 116 2.78 6.42 4.40
C LEU A 116 3.95 5.51 3.98
N LEU A 117 3.72 4.20 3.92
CA LEU A 117 4.71 3.23 3.48
C LEU A 117 5.12 3.49 2.03
N VAL A 118 4.15 3.67 1.13
CA VAL A 118 4.39 4.03 -0.27
C VAL A 118 5.18 5.34 -0.35
N PHE A 119 4.75 6.38 0.37
CA PHE A 119 5.44 7.67 0.39
C PHE A 119 6.92 7.55 0.81
N ILE A 120 7.21 6.80 1.88
CA ILE A 120 8.59 6.59 2.36
C ILE A 120 9.44 5.91 1.29
N ILE A 121 8.91 4.88 0.63
CA ILE A 121 9.64 4.13 -0.40
C ILE A 121 9.93 5.04 -1.60
N PHE A 122 8.92 5.73 -2.12
CA PHE A 122 9.04 6.57 -3.32
C PHE A 122 9.88 7.81 -3.10
N ARG A 123 9.86 8.43 -1.90
CA ARG A 123 10.73 9.56 -1.56
C ARG A 123 12.22 9.26 -1.75
N THR A 124 12.62 8.00 -1.55
CA THR A 124 14.03 7.60 -1.62
C THR A 124 14.46 7.09 -2.99
N ARG A 125 13.53 7.01 -3.96
CA ARG A 125 13.79 6.46 -5.29
C ARG A 125 13.70 7.53 -6.36
N SER A 126 14.72 7.59 -7.20
CA SER A 126 14.61 8.24 -8.50
C SER A 126 14.04 7.23 -9.50
N LEU A 127 12.90 7.57 -10.09
CA LEU A 127 12.22 6.76 -11.09
C LEU A 127 12.41 7.39 -12.47
N LYS A 128 12.75 6.59 -13.48
CA LYS A 128 12.76 7.07 -14.86
C LYS A 128 11.32 7.27 -15.31
N PRO A 129 10.89 8.47 -15.74
CA PRO A 129 9.47 8.77 -15.92
C PRO A 129 8.78 7.92 -16.98
N ARG A 130 9.45 7.67 -18.12
CA ARG A 130 8.86 6.99 -19.30
C ARG A 130 8.15 5.66 -19.00
N PRO A 131 8.80 4.63 -18.43
CA PRO A 131 8.14 3.34 -18.19
C PRO A 131 6.97 3.42 -17.20
N TYR A 132 7.04 4.32 -16.22
CA TYR A 132 6.00 4.44 -15.19
C TYR A 132 4.80 5.26 -15.66
N LEU A 133 5.03 6.27 -16.50
CA LEU A 133 3.93 6.96 -17.19
C LEU A 133 3.20 6.02 -18.13
N LEU A 134 3.93 5.18 -18.89
CA LEU A 134 3.32 4.14 -19.72
C LEU A 134 2.54 3.12 -18.88
N ALA A 135 3.07 2.70 -17.73
CA ALA A 135 2.34 1.81 -16.82
C ALA A 135 1.02 2.43 -16.34
N LEU A 136 1.03 3.72 -15.95
CA LEU A 136 -0.18 4.43 -15.54
C LEU A 136 -1.18 4.58 -16.68
N THR A 137 -0.75 4.93 -17.89
CA THR A 137 -1.66 5.11 -19.02
C THR A 137 -2.29 3.79 -19.43
N VAL A 138 -1.51 2.71 -19.57
CA VAL A 138 -2.04 1.40 -19.93
C VAL A 138 -2.94 0.85 -18.82
N GLY A 139 -2.56 1.01 -17.55
CA GLY A 139 -3.42 0.65 -16.42
C GLY A 139 -4.74 1.42 -16.41
N GLY A 140 -4.71 2.71 -16.73
CA GLY A 140 -5.91 3.54 -16.84
C GLY A 140 -6.82 3.11 -17.99
N LEU A 141 -6.25 2.79 -19.15
CA LEU A 141 -7.00 2.23 -20.27
C LEU A 141 -7.62 0.86 -19.92
N MET A 142 -6.88 0.01 -19.20
CA MET A 142 -7.41 -1.27 -18.72
C MET A 142 -8.59 -1.05 -17.76
N GLN A 143 -8.52 -0.04 -16.89
CA GLN A 143 -9.64 0.27 -16.00
C GLN A 143 -10.91 0.64 -16.79
N LEU A 144 -10.81 1.34 -17.93
CA LEU A 144 -11.99 1.64 -18.76
C LEU A 144 -12.70 0.38 -19.27
N LEU A 145 -11.94 -0.71 -19.50
CA LEU A 145 -12.51 -2.01 -19.89
C LEU A 145 -13.13 -2.75 -18.69
N LEU A 146 -12.62 -2.51 -17.48
CA LEU A 146 -13.13 -3.11 -16.24
C LEU A 146 -14.36 -2.39 -15.67
N VAL A 147 -14.67 -1.18 -16.13
CA VAL A 147 -15.81 -0.36 -15.66
C VAL A 147 -17.14 -0.74 -16.34
N VAL A 148 -17.18 -1.88 -17.03
CA VAL A 148 -18.42 -2.50 -17.55
C VAL A 148 -19.02 -3.42 -16.50
#